data_AF-A0A944UKR7-F1
#
_entry.id   AF-A0A944UKR7-F1
#
_cell.length_a   1.000
_cell.length_b   1.000
_cell.length_c   1.000
_cell.angle_alpha   90.00
_cell.angle_beta   90.00
_cell.angle_gamma   90.00
#
_symmetry.space_group_name_H-M   'P 1'
#
loop_
_entity.id
_entity.type
_entity.pdbx_description
1 polymer ?
#
loop_
_entity_poly.entity_id
_entity_poly.type
_entity_poly.pdbx_seq_one_letter_code
_entity_poly.pdbx_strand_id
1 'polypeptide(L)'
;MKLFAPILISLSIFGQSFAHDPATEMATAAKNFLDSLDESKKKKATFSFSNKERENWHFFPGSFVKPNGRMGLPVKEMTSPQRTLAQTLLSSALSHRGQIEASTVILLENILYEKEEREMRNPDLYHYTIFGQPDKAGTWGWRFEGHHLSLNFSLVNGRIFSVTPSFWGASPAKVTEGKHAGLRVLSEEETKAFKFLKSLSPPQKKMAILSDKAPRDIYSGQDNTVDHSTFFPQKGLPITKMNPRQKGWLSELVQVYAVKHRPQIVAHVTSKKPLLHPTETFFAWAGGLLPDTGHYYRIQTPDFLFEYANTQNNVNHVHAVWRDFKGDFGRDLLAQHYAEHHSKDTGWLSMFDGKTLKGWKANENENSFSVKNGCIVANAPGRCHLFYQTKKPFKNFEFKAEVMTLPHSNAGVYFHTRFQDEGWPKAGFECQVNNTYHDPKKTASIYGVIDCLEAPANDDEWFTLYIKVDGNHVITKVNDKIVADWTQPADWKKGANFERILGEGTFALQGHDPGSTVLFRNLFVKRLP
;
A
#
# COMPACT_ATOMS: atom_id res chain seq x y z
N MET A 1 49.19 15.38 -43.97
CA MET A 1 47.82 14.95 -43.66
C MET A 1 47.82 14.20 -42.32
N LYS A 2 47.46 14.86 -41.22
CA LYS A 2 47.18 14.22 -39.93
C LYS A 2 45.67 14.31 -39.73
N LEU A 3 44.98 13.17 -39.75
CA LEU A 3 43.53 13.10 -39.56
C LEU A 3 43.19 13.36 -38.08
N PHE A 4 42.35 14.36 -37.85
CA PHE A 4 41.64 14.57 -36.59
C PHE A 4 40.44 13.60 -36.55
N ALA A 5 40.37 12.77 -35.51
CA ALA A 5 39.16 12.00 -35.18
C ALA A 5 38.42 12.74 -34.04
N PRO A 6 37.14 13.12 -34.20
CA PRO A 6 36.39 13.74 -33.12
C PRO A 6 35.87 12.64 -32.19
N ILE A 7 36.19 12.77 -30.90
CA ILE A 7 35.59 11.97 -29.83
C ILE A 7 34.20 12.54 -29.56
N LEU A 8 33.16 11.86 -30.04
CA LEU A 8 31.78 12.09 -29.60
C LEU A 8 31.64 11.55 -28.18
N ILE A 9 31.64 12.45 -27.18
CA ILE A 9 31.20 12.13 -25.83
C ILE A 9 29.67 12.15 -25.84
N SER A 10 29.05 10.97 -25.94
CA SER A 10 27.62 10.82 -25.70
C SER A 10 27.36 11.02 -24.21
N LEU A 11 26.87 12.20 -23.83
CA LEU A 11 26.21 12.39 -22.53
C LEU A 11 24.91 11.57 -22.54
N SER A 12 24.98 10.33 -22.06
CA SER A 12 23.80 9.57 -21.67
C SER A 12 23.27 10.18 -20.37
N ILE A 13 22.40 11.17 -20.50
CA ILE A 13 21.51 11.57 -19.40
C ILE A 13 20.63 10.35 -19.12
N PHE A 14 21.03 9.52 -18.16
CA PHE A 14 20.11 8.60 -17.51
C PHE A 14 19.13 9.45 -16.71
N GLY A 15 18.13 10.01 -17.40
CA GLY A 15 16.89 10.35 -16.75
C GLY A 15 16.35 9.03 -16.21
N GLN A 16 16.52 8.79 -14.91
CA GLN A 16 15.61 7.90 -14.20
C GLN A 16 14.23 8.50 -14.46
N SER A 17 13.49 7.91 -15.39
CA SER A 17 12.05 8.12 -15.38
C SER A 17 11.63 7.59 -14.01
N PHE A 18 11.27 8.51 -13.11
CA PHE A 18 10.62 8.13 -11.87
C PHE A 18 9.36 7.40 -12.31
N ALA A 19 9.40 6.06 -12.28
CA ALA A 19 8.23 5.26 -12.54
C ALA A 19 7.18 5.74 -11.54
N HIS A 20 6.13 6.39 -12.04
CA HIS A 20 5.17 7.10 -11.21
C HIS A 20 4.63 6.19 -10.10
N ASP A 21 4.68 6.70 -8.86
CA ASP A 21 4.19 6.02 -7.67
C ASP A 21 2.72 5.59 -7.87
N PRO A 22 2.41 4.27 -7.87
CA PRO A 22 1.07 3.83 -8.17
C PRO A 22 0.04 4.28 -7.13
N ALA A 23 0.44 4.56 -5.88
CA ALA A 23 -0.48 5.06 -4.85
C ALA A 23 -0.97 6.48 -5.21
N THR A 24 -0.04 7.33 -5.61
CA THR A 24 -0.30 8.67 -6.11
C THR A 24 -1.18 8.68 -7.35
N GLU A 25 -0.92 7.78 -8.32
CA GLU A 25 -1.74 7.69 -9.53
C GLU A 25 -3.16 7.20 -9.24
N MET A 26 -3.32 6.14 -8.43
CA MET A 26 -4.63 5.67 -8.00
C MET A 26 -5.42 6.78 -7.29
N ALA A 27 -4.78 7.50 -6.36
CA ALA A 27 -5.45 8.57 -5.62
C ALA A 27 -5.90 9.70 -6.56
N THR A 28 -5.05 10.05 -7.54
CA THR A 28 -5.38 11.09 -8.53
C THR A 28 -6.51 10.64 -9.45
N ALA A 29 -6.46 9.41 -9.97
CA ALA A 29 -7.50 8.86 -10.82
C ALA A 29 -8.85 8.72 -10.08
N ALA A 30 -8.82 8.29 -8.82
CA ALA A 30 -10.01 8.20 -7.98
C ALA A 30 -10.62 9.57 -7.68
N LYS A 31 -9.80 10.59 -7.38
CA LYS A 31 -10.28 11.98 -7.22
C LYS A 31 -10.95 12.49 -8.49
N ASN A 32 -10.28 12.38 -9.64
CA ASN A 32 -10.83 12.83 -10.92
C ASN A 32 -12.15 12.12 -11.26
N PHE A 33 -12.23 10.81 -11.00
CA PHE A 33 -13.48 10.07 -11.15
C PHE A 33 -14.57 10.62 -10.25
N LEU A 34 -14.33 10.77 -8.94
CA LEU A 34 -15.32 11.29 -7.99
C LEU A 34 -15.75 12.73 -8.31
N ASP A 35 -14.83 13.59 -8.74
CA ASP A 35 -15.11 14.98 -9.09
C ASP A 35 -16.02 15.10 -10.32
N SER A 36 -16.02 14.09 -11.20
CA SER A 36 -16.92 14.03 -12.36
C SER A 36 -18.36 13.59 -12.02
N LEU A 37 -18.61 13.16 -10.78
CA LEU A 37 -19.90 12.63 -10.34
C LEU A 37 -20.75 13.71 -9.65
N ASP A 38 -22.07 13.65 -9.89
CA ASP A 38 -23.03 14.36 -9.06
C ASP A 38 -23.16 13.72 -7.66
N GLU A 39 -23.79 14.42 -6.71
CA GLU A 39 -23.90 13.97 -5.31
C GLU A 39 -24.65 12.63 -5.16
N SER A 40 -25.62 12.34 -6.03
CA SER A 40 -26.34 11.06 -6.01
C SER A 40 -25.42 9.91 -6.40
N LYS A 41 -24.65 10.08 -7.48
CA LYS A 41 -23.65 9.10 -7.93
C LYS A 41 -22.49 8.96 -6.94
N LYS A 42 -21.99 10.04 -6.35
CA LYS A 42 -20.96 9.99 -5.29
C LYS A 42 -21.43 9.18 -4.10
N LYS A 43 -22.69 9.34 -3.66
CA LYS A 43 -23.27 8.58 -2.55
C LYS A 43 -23.33 7.08 -2.83
N LYS A 44 -23.52 6.66 -4.09
CA LYS A 44 -23.45 5.25 -4.50
C LYS A 44 -22.01 4.74 -4.61
N ALA A 45 -21.10 5.59 -5.11
CA ALA A 45 -19.71 5.25 -5.35
C ALA A 45 -18.86 5.20 -4.07
N THR A 46 -19.28 5.83 -2.97
CA THR A 46 -18.43 6.03 -1.79
C THR A 46 -19.01 5.46 -0.50
N PHE A 47 -18.13 4.89 0.31
CA PHE A 47 -18.42 4.46 1.68
C PHE A 47 -17.30 4.94 2.62
N SER A 48 -17.56 4.95 3.93
CA SER A 48 -16.47 5.14 4.90
C SER A 48 -15.48 3.98 4.80
N PHE A 49 -14.20 4.22 5.13
CA PHE A 49 -13.18 3.18 5.08
C PHE A 49 -13.48 1.99 6.02
N SER A 50 -14.10 2.26 7.17
CA SER A 50 -14.52 1.25 8.14
C SER A 50 -15.82 0.53 7.79
N ASN A 51 -16.44 0.83 6.64
CA ASN A 51 -17.69 0.19 6.25
C ASN A 51 -17.47 -1.30 5.94
N LYS A 52 -18.36 -2.16 6.44
CA LYS A 52 -18.31 -3.62 6.19
C LYS A 52 -18.39 -3.97 4.71
N GLU A 53 -18.99 -3.11 3.89
CA GLU A 53 -19.08 -3.28 2.44
C GLU A 53 -17.70 -3.44 1.77
N ARG A 54 -16.64 -2.90 2.38
CA ARG A 54 -15.25 -3.05 1.92
C ARG A 54 -14.85 -4.51 1.73
N GLU A 55 -15.39 -5.39 2.56
CA GLU A 55 -15.07 -6.83 2.58
C GLU A 55 -16.20 -7.68 1.98
N ASN A 56 -17.26 -7.06 1.46
CA ASN A 56 -18.43 -7.71 0.85
C ASN A 56 -18.25 -7.87 -0.68
N TRP A 57 -17.22 -8.62 -1.06
CA TRP A 57 -16.82 -8.82 -2.45
C TRP A 57 -17.52 -10.04 -3.06
N HIS A 58 -17.87 -9.97 -4.35
CA HIS A 58 -18.53 -11.07 -5.06
C HIS A 58 -18.12 -11.13 -6.52
N PHE A 59 -18.05 -12.33 -7.09
CA PHE A 59 -17.75 -12.54 -8.52
C PHE A 59 -18.89 -13.20 -9.30
N PHE A 60 -20.00 -13.51 -8.64
CA PHE A 60 -21.20 -14.03 -9.29
C PHE A 60 -22.14 -12.89 -9.71
N PRO A 61 -23.23 -13.16 -10.46
CA PRO A 61 -24.19 -12.16 -10.86
C PRO A 61 -24.77 -11.34 -9.70
N GLY A 62 -24.91 -10.03 -9.87
CA GLY A 62 -25.41 -9.14 -8.82
C GLY A 62 -26.79 -9.53 -8.26
N SER A 63 -27.64 -10.20 -9.06
CA SER A 63 -28.96 -10.69 -8.65
C SER A 63 -28.92 -11.80 -7.58
N PHE A 64 -27.81 -12.51 -7.45
CA PHE A 64 -27.62 -13.51 -6.40
C PHE A 64 -27.02 -12.90 -5.12
N VAL A 65 -26.58 -11.63 -5.14
CA VAL A 65 -25.99 -10.98 -3.97
C VAL A 65 -27.13 -10.55 -3.07
N LYS A 66 -27.22 -11.12 -1.86
CA LYS A 66 -28.28 -10.83 -0.89
C LYS A 66 -27.75 -9.96 0.26
N PRO A 67 -28.60 -9.10 0.86
CA PRO A 67 -29.99 -8.85 0.51
C PRO A 67 -30.20 -7.83 -0.63
N ASN A 68 -29.23 -6.94 -0.87
CA ASN A 68 -29.44 -5.70 -1.63
C ASN A 68 -28.85 -5.70 -3.05
N GLY A 69 -28.33 -6.83 -3.53
CA GLY A 69 -27.53 -6.85 -4.74
C GLY A 69 -26.12 -6.32 -4.51
N ARG A 70 -25.41 -6.06 -5.62
CA ARG A 70 -24.05 -5.51 -5.64
C ARG A 70 -24.08 -4.00 -5.37
N MET A 71 -23.25 -3.53 -4.45
CA MET A 71 -23.14 -2.11 -4.09
C MET A 71 -22.03 -1.41 -4.88
N GLY A 72 -22.13 -0.09 -5.01
CA GLY A 72 -21.21 0.76 -5.78
C GLY A 72 -21.94 1.56 -6.85
N LEU A 73 -21.19 2.33 -7.64
CA LEU A 73 -21.75 2.99 -8.82
C LEU A 73 -21.62 2.05 -10.04
N PRO A 74 -22.73 1.55 -10.61
CA PRO A 74 -22.70 0.75 -11.84
C PRO A 74 -22.26 1.59 -13.04
N VAL A 75 -21.52 0.96 -13.95
CA VAL A 75 -21.14 1.54 -15.25
C VAL A 75 -22.37 1.98 -16.05
N LYS A 76 -23.49 1.27 -15.91
CA LYS A 76 -24.81 1.60 -16.51
C LYS A 76 -25.26 3.04 -16.23
N GLU A 77 -24.94 3.58 -15.05
CA GLU A 77 -25.34 4.93 -14.63
C GLU A 77 -24.32 6.01 -15.00
N MET A 78 -23.19 5.65 -15.62
CA MET A 78 -22.11 6.58 -15.96
C MET A 78 -22.25 7.13 -17.38
N THR A 79 -21.97 8.42 -17.54
CA THR A 79 -21.78 9.06 -18.86
C THR A 79 -20.46 8.60 -19.50
N SER A 80 -20.29 8.80 -20.81
CA SER A 80 -19.04 8.40 -21.50
C SER A 80 -17.77 9.00 -20.86
N PRO A 81 -17.71 10.30 -20.49
CA PRO A 81 -16.57 10.85 -19.76
C PRO A 81 -16.33 10.17 -18.40
N GLN A 82 -17.38 9.86 -17.63
CA GLN A 82 -17.28 9.18 -16.35
C GLN A 82 -16.75 7.75 -16.51
N ARG A 83 -17.18 7.03 -17.55
CA ARG A 83 -16.67 5.68 -17.88
C ARG A 83 -15.16 5.72 -18.20
N THR A 84 -14.69 6.72 -18.94
CA THR A 84 -13.25 6.92 -19.21
C THR A 84 -12.45 7.16 -17.93
N LEU A 85 -12.97 7.99 -17.01
CA LEU A 85 -12.30 8.25 -15.73
C LEU A 85 -12.31 7.02 -14.81
N ALA A 86 -13.41 6.27 -14.78
CA ALA A 86 -13.49 5.01 -14.05
C ALA A 86 -12.47 3.98 -14.59
N GLN A 87 -12.37 3.84 -15.91
CA GLN A 87 -11.37 2.98 -16.54
C GLN A 87 -9.94 3.46 -16.25
N THR A 88 -9.71 4.78 -16.15
CA THR A 88 -8.40 5.33 -15.77
C THR A 88 -8.02 4.91 -14.35
N LEU A 89 -8.98 4.89 -13.41
CA LEU A 89 -8.76 4.34 -12.08
C LEU A 89 -8.39 2.86 -12.14
N LEU A 90 -9.10 2.05 -12.92
CA LEU A 90 -8.75 0.64 -13.09
C LEU A 90 -7.34 0.44 -13.66
N SER A 91 -7.02 1.19 -14.71
CA SER A 91 -5.71 1.15 -15.38
C SER A 91 -4.56 1.60 -14.49
N SER A 92 -4.81 2.47 -13.50
CA SER A 92 -3.77 2.93 -12.56
C SER A 92 -3.21 1.81 -11.67
N ALA A 93 -3.94 0.70 -11.52
CA ALA A 93 -3.57 -0.44 -10.68
C ALA A 93 -3.13 -1.69 -11.44
N LEU A 94 -3.61 -1.87 -12.66
CA LEU A 94 -3.32 -3.04 -13.47
C LEU A 94 -2.10 -2.83 -14.36
N SER A 95 -1.37 -3.92 -14.60
CA SER A 95 -0.39 -3.93 -15.69
C SER A 95 -1.10 -3.94 -17.05
N HIS A 96 -0.37 -3.72 -18.13
CA HIS A 96 -0.90 -3.88 -19.49
C HIS A 96 -1.58 -5.26 -19.68
N ARG A 97 -0.99 -6.31 -19.11
CA ARG A 97 -1.58 -7.65 -19.13
C ARG A 97 -2.91 -7.71 -18.38
N GLY A 98 -2.94 -7.19 -17.14
CA GLY A 98 -4.17 -7.19 -16.34
C GLY A 98 -5.29 -6.40 -17.02
N GLN A 99 -4.97 -5.30 -17.68
CA GLN A 99 -5.94 -4.51 -18.45
C GLN A 99 -6.52 -5.30 -19.62
N ILE A 100 -5.68 -6.02 -20.39
CA ILE A 100 -6.14 -6.89 -21.48
C ILE A 100 -7.03 -8.00 -20.94
N GLU A 101 -6.60 -8.71 -19.89
CA GLU A 101 -7.39 -9.80 -19.32
C GLU A 101 -8.72 -9.30 -18.77
N ALA A 102 -8.75 -8.18 -18.04
CA ALA A 102 -9.98 -7.61 -17.48
C ALA A 102 -10.95 -7.19 -18.60
N SER A 103 -10.45 -6.49 -19.61
CA SER A 103 -11.25 -6.10 -20.78
C SER A 103 -11.77 -7.29 -21.56
N THR A 104 -10.98 -8.37 -21.64
CA THR A 104 -11.38 -9.61 -22.32
C THR A 104 -12.47 -10.33 -21.53
N VAL A 105 -12.39 -10.39 -20.20
CA VAL A 105 -13.46 -10.92 -19.35
C VAL A 105 -14.77 -10.16 -19.56
N ILE A 106 -14.72 -8.82 -19.54
CA ILE A 106 -15.89 -7.96 -19.79
C ILE A 106 -16.44 -8.18 -21.21
N LEU A 107 -15.58 -8.31 -22.22
CA LEU A 107 -15.98 -8.61 -23.60
C LEU A 107 -16.71 -9.97 -23.70
N LEU A 108 -16.22 -11.00 -23.00
CA LEU A 108 -16.83 -12.32 -23.00
C LEU A 108 -18.22 -12.31 -22.35
N GLU A 109 -18.41 -11.52 -21.29
CA GLU A 109 -19.75 -11.25 -20.75
C GLU A 109 -20.65 -10.56 -21.77
N ASN A 110 -20.15 -9.56 -22.51
CA ASN A 110 -20.91 -8.90 -23.57
C ASN A 110 -21.31 -9.87 -24.70
N ILE A 111 -20.40 -10.76 -25.13
CA ILE A 111 -20.71 -11.78 -26.14
C ILE A 111 -21.85 -12.69 -25.68
N LEU A 112 -21.85 -13.09 -24.41
CA LEU A 112 -22.96 -13.87 -23.87
C LEU A 112 -24.22 -13.03 -23.64
N TYR A 113 -24.10 -11.76 -23.30
CA TYR A 113 -25.24 -10.86 -23.20
C TYR A 113 -25.96 -10.71 -24.55
N GLU A 114 -25.21 -10.49 -25.64
CA GLU A 114 -25.75 -10.43 -27.01
C GLU A 114 -26.39 -11.75 -27.45
N LYS A 115 -25.89 -12.89 -26.97
CA LYS A 115 -26.38 -14.23 -27.34
C LYS A 115 -27.57 -14.71 -26.49
N GLU A 116 -27.53 -14.48 -25.19
CA GLU A 116 -28.50 -14.98 -24.21
C GLU A 116 -29.61 -13.96 -23.90
N GLU A 117 -29.39 -12.67 -24.15
CA GLU A 117 -30.28 -11.54 -23.79
C GLU A 117 -30.65 -11.50 -22.30
N ARG A 118 -29.76 -12.03 -21.44
CA ARG A 118 -29.98 -12.09 -19.99
C ARG A 118 -29.28 -10.92 -19.30
N GLU A 119 -30.05 -10.06 -18.64
CA GLU A 119 -29.52 -8.85 -17.95
C GLU A 119 -28.37 -9.16 -16.97
N MET A 120 -28.34 -10.34 -16.35
CA MET A 120 -27.23 -10.75 -15.48
C MET A 120 -25.86 -10.87 -16.16
N ARG A 121 -25.82 -10.90 -17.51
CA ARG A 121 -24.61 -10.88 -18.34
C ARG A 121 -24.20 -9.47 -18.78
N ASN A 122 -25.03 -8.46 -18.50
CA ASN A 122 -24.83 -7.12 -19.01
C ASN A 122 -23.51 -6.51 -18.46
N PRO A 123 -22.54 -6.16 -19.32
CA PRO A 123 -21.25 -5.61 -18.90
C PRO A 123 -21.37 -4.23 -18.24
N ASP A 124 -22.51 -3.55 -18.38
CA ASP A 124 -22.76 -2.29 -17.68
C ASP A 124 -23.09 -2.49 -16.18
N LEU A 125 -23.22 -3.74 -15.71
CA LEU A 125 -23.43 -4.10 -14.30
C LEU A 125 -22.12 -4.30 -13.51
N TYR A 126 -20.98 -3.85 -14.06
CA TYR A 126 -19.75 -3.72 -13.28
C TYR A 126 -19.78 -2.44 -12.46
N HIS A 127 -19.24 -2.48 -11.25
CA HIS A 127 -19.36 -1.42 -10.26
C HIS A 127 -17.99 -0.94 -9.80
N TYR A 128 -17.92 0.37 -9.55
CA TYR A 128 -16.79 1.01 -8.87
C TYR A 128 -17.22 1.48 -7.49
N THR A 129 -16.43 1.13 -6.48
CA THR A 129 -16.69 1.49 -5.08
C THR A 129 -15.42 1.98 -4.41
N ILE A 130 -15.46 3.14 -3.78
CA ILE A 130 -14.36 3.78 -3.06
C ILE A 130 -14.67 3.82 -1.57
N PHE A 131 -13.69 3.47 -0.74
CA PHE A 131 -13.78 3.38 0.71
C PHE A 131 -12.83 4.39 1.34
N GLY A 132 -13.37 5.36 2.06
CA GLY A 132 -12.60 6.49 2.60
C GLY A 132 -12.38 7.60 1.58
N GLN A 133 -11.48 8.51 1.89
CA GLN A 133 -11.16 9.64 1.03
C GLN A 133 -9.86 9.33 0.26
N PRO A 134 -9.90 9.28 -1.09
CA PRO A 134 -8.68 9.10 -1.86
C PRO A 134 -7.64 10.14 -1.51
N ASP A 135 -6.47 9.70 -1.12
CA ASP A 135 -5.37 10.59 -0.78
C ASP A 135 -4.02 9.91 -1.02
N LYS A 136 -3.02 10.71 -1.41
CA LYS A 136 -1.67 10.21 -1.72
C LYS A 136 -0.90 9.78 -0.47
N ALA A 137 -1.31 10.25 0.70
CA ALA A 137 -0.69 9.99 2.00
C ALA A 137 -1.68 9.38 3.01
N GLY A 138 -2.94 9.17 2.61
CA GLY A 138 -4.01 8.68 3.49
C GLY A 138 -4.27 7.18 3.40
N THR A 139 -5.22 6.74 4.21
CA THR A 139 -5.74 5.37 4.24
C THR A 139 -7.09 5.32 3.57
N TRP A 140 -7.17 4.61 2.45
CA TRP A 140 -8.38 4.45 1.65
C TRP A 140 -8.28 3.17 0.82
N GLY A 141 -9.38 2.73 0.23
CA GLY A 141 -9.38 1.57 -0.65
C GLY A 141 -10.43 1.71 -1.72
N TRP A 142 -10.42 0.80 -2.68
CA TRP A 142 -11.45 0.76 -3.70
C TRP A 142 -11.56 -0.64 -4.30
N ARG A 143 -12.70 -0.90 -4.92
CA ARG A 143 -13.03 -2.17 -5.55
C ARG A 143 -13.60 -1.92 -6.93
N PHE A 144 -13.24 -2.80 -7.86
CA PHE A 144 -13.89 -2.93 -9.15
C PHE A 144 -14.40 -4.36 -9.28
N GLU A 145 -15.69 -4.52 -9.53
CA GLU A 145 -16.28 -5.86 -9.56
C GLU A 145 -17.54 -5.97 -10.40
N GLY A 146 -17.78 -7.17 -10.91
CA GLY A 146 -18.91 -7.57 -11.73
C GLY A 146 -18.99 -9.09 -11.80
N HIS A 147 -19.76 -9.60 -12.75
CA HIS A 147 -19.78 -11.04 -13.01
C HIS A 147 -18.41 -11.49 -13.54
N HIS A 148 -17.81 -12.50 -12.90
CA HIS A 148 -16.49 -13.06 -13.20
C HIS A 148 -15.28 -12.14 -12.96
N LEU A 149 -15.42 -11.02 -12.25
CA LEU A 149 -14.27 -10.18 -11.91
C LEU A 149 -14.51 -9.47 -10.58
N SER A 150 -13.56 -9.56 -9.65
CA SER A 150 -13.59 -8.78 -8.41
C SER A 150 -12.18 -8.48 -7.94
N LEU A 151 -11.82 -7.21 -7.99
CA LEU A 151 -10.47 -6.71 -7.73
C LEU A 151 -10.51 -5.70 -6.58
N ASN A 152 -9.69 -5.92 -5.57
CA ASN A 152 -9.69 -5.16 -4.32
C ASN A 152 -8.34 -4.49 -4.09
N PHE A 153 -8.36 -3.20 -3.79
CA PHE A 153 -7.16 -2.41 -3.56
C PHE A 153 -7.27 -1.67 -2.23
N SER A 154 -6.26 -1.78 -1.38
CA SER A 154 -6.18 -1.06 -0.10
C SER A 154 -4.86 -0.31 0.02
N LEU A 155 -4.96 0.96 0.39
CA LEU A 155 -3.87 1.89 0.61
C LEU A 155 -3.89 2.36 2.07
N VAL A 156 -2.72 2.46 2.70
CA VAL A 156 -2.56 2.86 4.11
C VAL A 156 -1.44 3.90 4.20
N ASN A 157 -1.65 5.09 4.76
CA ASN A 157 -0.58 6.10 4.82
C ASN A 157 0.10 6.42 3.44
N GLY A 158 -0.63 6.28 2.32
CA GLY A 158 -0.12 6.61 0.99
C GLY A 158 0.76 5.58 0.28
N ARG A 159 0.84 4.34 0.77
CA ARG A 159 1.45 3.23 0.00
C ARG A 159 0.34 2.24 -0.41
N ILE A 160 0.62 1.32 -1.32
CA ILE A 160 -0.34 0.27 -1.69
C ILE A 160 -0.05 -0.99 -0.90
N PHE A 161 -1.02 -1.47 -0.12
CA PHE A 161 -0.80 -2.47 0.93
C PHE A 161 -1.35 -3.83 0.56
N SER A 162 -2.47 -3.88 -0.16
CA SER A 162 -3.06 -5.15 -0.57
C SER A 162 -3.77 -5.00 -1.91
N VAL A 163 -3.60 -6.02 -2.75
CA VAL A 163 -4.35 -6.24 -4.00
C VAL A 163 -5.26 -7.46 -3.91
N THR A 164 -5.39 -8.04 -2.71
CA THR A 164 -6.09 -9.30 -2.46
C THR A 164 -7.36 -9.03 -1.62
N PRO A 165 -8.48 -9.74 -1.85
CA PRO A 165 -8.62 -10.82 -2.84
C PRO A 165 -8.66 -10.29 -4.28
N SER A 166 -8.00 -11.03 -5.19
CA SER A 166 -7.95 -10.74 -6.64
C SER A 166 -8.54 -11.92 -7.40
N PHE A 167 -9.78 -11.78 -7.84
CA PHE A 167 -10.52 -12.83 -8.53
C PHE A 167 -10.71 -12.52 -10.01
N TRP A 168 -10.48 -13.54 -10.83
CA TRP A 168 -10.59 -13.52 -12.28
C TRP A 168 -11.33 -14.77 -12.73
N GLY A 169 -12.41 -14.59 -13.47
CA GLY A 169 -13.15 -15.69 -14.06
C GLY A 169 -13.50 -15.41 -15.51
N ALA A 170 -13.97 -16.44 -16.20
CA ALA A 170 -14.59 -16.28 -17.51
C ALA A 170 -15.52 -17.45 -17.82
N SER A 171 -16.68 -17.13 -18.38
CA SER A 171 -17.56 -18.08 -19.05
C SER A 171 -18.11 -17.39 -20.29
N PRO A 172 -17.75 -17.79 -21.52
CA PRO A 172 -16.88 -18.91 -21.84
C PRO A 172 -15.38 -18.59 -21.61
N ALA A 173 -14.58 -19.59 -21.21
CA ALA A 173 -13.12 -19.48 -21.14
C ALA A 173 -12.44 -19.46 -22.53
N LYS A 174 -13.08 -20.10 -23.52
CA LYS A 174 -12.72 -20.18 -24.93
C LYS A 174 -13.96 -19.98 -25.80
N VAL A 175 -13.87 -19.05 -26.74
CA VAL A 175 -14.91 -18.86 -27.76
C VAL A 175 -14.69 -19.85 -28.90
N THR A 176 -15.71 -20.64 -29.25
CA THR A 176 -15.62 -21.70 -30.26
C THR A 176 -16.18 -21.33 -31.63
N GLU A 177 -16.99 -20.28 -31.70
CA GLU A 177 -17.76 -19.90 -32.89
C GLU A 177 -17.87 -18.37 -33.06
N GLY A 178 -18.29 -17.93 -34.25
CA GLY A 178 -18.50 -16.51 -34.56
C GLY A 178 -17.21 -15.70 -34.74
N LYS A 179 -17.35 -14.36 -34.82
CA LYS A 179 -16.25 -13.41 -35.10
C LYS A 179 -15.10 -13.41 -34.07
N HIS A 180 -15.34 -13.97 -32.89
CA HIS A 180 -14.35 -14.05 -31.80
C HIS A 180 -13.82 -15.48 -31.56
N ALA A 181 -14.11 -16.43 -32.46
CA ALA A 181 -13.64 -17.81 -32.35
C ALA A 181 -12.11 -17.87 -32.15
N GLY A 182 -11.68 -18.70 -31.19
CA GLY A 182 -10.27 -18.84 -30.80
C GLY A 182 -9.82 -17.91 -29.68
N LEU A 183 -10.60 -16.89 -29.32
CA LEU A 183 -10.32 -16.04 -28.16
C LEU A 183 -10.30 -16.90 -26.88
N ARG A 184 -9.23 -16.76 -26.08
CA ARG A 184 -9.04 -17.43 -24.79
C ARG A 184 -8.52 -16.42 -23.77
N VAL A 185 -9.08 -16.44 -22.57
CA VAL A 185 -8.59 -15.66 -21.42
C VAL A 185 -8.25 -16.61 -20.28
N LEU A 186 -7.34 -16.20 -19.37
CA LEU A 186 -6.89 -17.02 -18.24
C LEU A 186 -6.32 -18.40 -18.64
N SER A 187 -5.82 -18.51 -19.88
CA SER A 187 -5.28 -19.75 -20.44
C SER A 187 -3.83 -20.01 -20.02
N GLU A 188 -3.13 -18.97 -19.55
CA GLU A 188 -1.75 -19.09 -19.14
C GLU A 188 -1.60 -19.78 -17.79
N GLU A 189 -2.55 -19.55 -16.87
CA GLU A 189 -2.70 -20.26 -15.60
C GLU A 189 -2.81 -21.76 -15.85
N GLU A 190 -3.73 -22.16 -16.74
CA GLU A 190 -3.95 -23.55 -17.13
C GLU A 190 -2.70 -24.14 -17.82
N THR A 191 -2.18 -23.45 -18.84
CA THR A 191 -1.06 -23.93 -19.65
C THR A 191 0.19 -24.15 -18.79
N LYS A 192 0.51 -23.22 -17.89
CA LYS A 192 1.67 -23.34 -17.01
C LYS A 192 1.42 -24.38 -15.92
N ALA A 193 0.20 -24.54 -15.42
CA ALA A 193 -0.13 -25.58 -14.45
C ALA A 193 0.01 -26.99 -15.05
N PHE A 194 -0.49 -27.24 -16.26
CA PHE A 194 -0.28 -28.51 -16.93
C PHE A 194 1.19 -28.76 -17.29
N LYS A 195 1.93 -27.73 -17.72
CA LYS A 195 3.39 -27.82 -17.93
C LYS A 195 4.10 -28.25 -16.64
N PHE A 196 3.75 -27.64 -15.50
CA PHE A 196 4.29 -28.01 -14.20
C PHE A 196 3.89 -29.43 -13.80
N LEU A 197 2.61 -29.79 -13.89
CA LEU A 197 2.10 -31.13 -13.57
C LEU A 197 2.77 -32.24 -14.40
N LYS A 198 2.97 -32.00 -15.70
CA LYS A 198 3.65 -32.93 -16.61
C LYS A 198 5.11 -33.17 -16.22
N SER A 199 5.74 -32.19 -15.58
CA SER A 199 7.13 -32.32 -15.12
C SER A 199 7.32 -33.18 -13.87
N LEU A 200 6.24 -33.50 -13.16
CA LEU A 200 6.32 -34.24 -11.91
C LEU A 200 6.61 -35.73 -12.16
N SER A 201 7.54 -36.28 -11.38
CA SER A 201 7.80 -37.73 -11.35
C SER A 201 6.60 -38.50 -10.76
N PRO A 202 6.50 -39.82 -10.97
CA PRO A 202 5.40 -40.60 -10.39
C PRO A 202 5.25 -40.45 -8.86
N PRO A 203 6.34 -40.47 -8.05
CA PRO A 203 6.23 -40.19 -6.61
C PRO A 203 5.73 -38.77 -6.30
N GLN A 204 6.18 -37.76 -7.07
CA GLN A 204 5.72 -36.37 -6.88
C GLN A 204 4.24 -36.22 -7.25
N LYS A 205 3.77 -36.86 -8.32
CA LYS A 205 2.34 -36.87 -8.70
C LYS A 205 1.47 -37.49 -7.61
N LYS A 206 1.93 -38.58 -6.98
CA LYS A 206 1.23 -39.20 -5.84
C LYS A 206 1.07 -38.25 -4.65
N MET A 207 2.00 -37.31 -4.46
CA MET A 207 1.89 -36.27 -3.42
C MET A 207 1.02 -35.10 -3.87
N ALA A 208 1.14 -34.66 -5.13
CA ALA A 208 0.45 -33.50 -5.67
C ALA A 208 -1.05 -33.74 -5.89
N ILE A 209 -1.44 -34.91 -6.43
CA ILE A 209 -2.81 -35.20 -6.81
C ILE A 209 -3.58 -35.66 -5.57
N LEU A 210 -4.49 -34.81 -5.08
CA LEU A 210 -5.28 -35.08 -3.88
C LEU A 210 -6.57 -35.85 -4.17
N SER A 211 -7.07 -35.78 -5.41
CA SER A 211 -8.33 -36.39 -5.85
C SER A 211 -8.32 -36.58 -7.37
N ASP A 212 -8.94 -37.66 -7.85
CA ASP A 212 -9.21 -37.89 -9.28
C ASP A 212 -10.38 -37.03 -9.81
N LYS A 213 -11.20 -36.50 -8.91
CA LYS A 213 -12.31 -35.60 -9.19
C LYS A 213 -12.00 -34.18 -8.72
N ALA A 214 -12.07 -33.23 -9.63
CA ALA A 214 -11.97 -31.81 -9.30
C ALA A 214 -13.25 -31.30 -8.59
N PRO A 215 -13.12 -30.32 -7.68
CA PRO A 215 -14.27 -29.61 -7.14
C PRO A 215 -15.03 -28.86 -8.24
N ARG A 216 -16.29 -28.51 -7.96
CA ARG A 216 -17.11 -27.72 -8.87
C ARG A 216 -16.56 -26.29 -9.06
N ASP A 217 -15.84 -25.78 -8.07
CA ASP A 217 -15.31 -24.42 -8.05
C ASP A 217 -14.07 -24.33 -7.16
N ILE A 218 -13.44 -23.16 -7.07
CA ILE A 218 -12.41 -22.84 -6.07
C ILE A 218 -12.95 -23.04 -4.65
N TYR A 219 -12.09 -23.49 -3.72
CA TYR A 219 -12.53 -23.79 -2.36
C TYR A 219 -12.70 -22.53 -1.52
N SER A 220 -11.91 -21.47 -1.75
CA SER A 220 -12.03 -20.24 -0.96
C SER A 220 -13.29 -19.43 -1.26
N GLY A 221 -13.97 -19.71 -2.38
CA GLY A 221 -15.20 -19.06 -2.79
C GLY A 221 -15.16 -17.54 -2.63
N GLN A 222 -16.28 -16.96 -2.21
CA GLN A 222 -16.48 -15.54 -1.93
C GLN A 222 -16.30 -15.17 -0.45
N ASP A 223 -15.81 -16.10 0.39
CA ASP A 223 -15.68 -15.83 1.82
C ASP A 223 -14.76 -14.63 2.03
N ASN A 224 -15.13 -13.72 2.93
CA ASN A 224 -14.32 -12.53 3.20
C ASN A 224 -13.00 -12.88 3.94
N THR A 225 -12.92 -14.07 4.53
CA THR A 225 -11.72 -14.65 5.13
C THR A 225 -11.55 -16.06 4.59
N VAL A 226 -10.31 -16.48 4.32
CA VAL A 226 -10.06 -17.84 3.85
C VAL A 226 -10.22 -18.80 5.03
N ASP A 227 -11.12 -19.78 4.92
CA ASP A 227 -11.29 -20.79 5.96
C ASP A 227 -10.02 -21.66 6.09
N HIS A 228 -9.29 -21.46 7.18
CA HIS A 228 -8.07 -22.21 7.47
C HIS A 228 -8.31 -23.71 7.57
N SER A 229 -9.48 -24.17 8.03
CA SER A 229 -9.73 -25.61 8.20
C SER A 229 -9.78 -26.36 6.86
N THR A 230 -10.08 -25.66 5.77
CA THR A 230 -10.11 -26.22 4.40
C THR A 230 -8.70 -26.45 3.81
N PHE A 231 -7.72 -25.64 4.24
CA PHE A 231 -6.38 -25.63 3.63
C PHE A 231 -5.27 -26.12 4.57
N PHE A 232 -5.54 -26.24 5.88
CA PHE A 232 -4.56 -26.68 6.88
C PHE A 232 -4.97 -27.99 7.58
N PRO A 233 -4.03 -28.89 7.91
CA PRO A 233 -2.60 -28.83 7.56
C PRO A 233 -2.38 -28.91 6.05
N GLN A 234 -1.28 -28.33 5.57
CA GLN A 234 -0.99 -28.24 4.14
C GLN A 234 -0.93 -29.64 3.51
N LYS A 235 -1.53 -29.76 2.33
CA LYS A 235 -1.54 -31.00 1.53
C LYS A 235 -1.02 -30.71 0.13
N GLY A 236 -0.38 -31.70 -0.49
CA GLY A 236 0.18 -31.60 -1.83
C GLY A 236 1.68 -31.88 -1.87
N LEU A 237 2.30 -31.61 -3.01
CA LEU A 237 3.74 -31.70 -3.21
C LEU A 237 4.43 -30.49 -2.56
N PRO A 238 5.25 -30.66 -1.52
CA PRO A 238 6.05 -29.57 -0.95
C PRO A 238 7.18 -29.14 -1.90
N ILE A 239 7.48 -27.85 -1.93
CA ILE A 239 8.55 -27.24 -2.74
C ILE A 239 9.94 -27.83 -2.46
N THR A 240 10.16 -28.34 -1.24
CA THR A 240 11.42 -29.00 -0.84
C THR A 240 11.66 -30.32 -1.56
N LYS A 241 10.62 -30.91 -2.14
CA LYS A 241 10.70 -32.14 -2.97
C LYS A 241 10.74 -31.82 -4.47
N MET A 242 10.89 -30.56 -4.86
CA MET A 242 10.99 -30.12 -6.25
C MET A 242 12.46 -29.85 -6.62
N ASN A 243 12.84 -30.19 -7.86
CA ASN A 243 14.13 -29.81 -8.42
C ASN A 243 14.15 -28.32 -8.83
N PRO A 244 15.32 -27.70 -9.12
CA PRO A 244 15.40 -26.29 -9.47
C PRO A 244 14.52 -25.87 -10.66
N ARG A 245 14.38 -26.72 -11.68
CA ARG A 245 13.54 -26.43 -12.86
C ARG A 245 12.06 -26.42 -12.50
N GLN A 246 11.62 -27.35 -11.68
CA GLN A 246 10.25 -27.40 -11.16
C GLN A 246 9.94 -26.17 -10.30
N LYS A 247 10.86 -25.75 -9.42
CA LYS A 247 10.71 -24.51 -8.64
C LYS A 247 10.57 -23.28 -9.56
N GLY A 248 11.35 -23.21 -10.64
CA GLY A 248 11.23 -22.18 -11.66
C GLY A 248 9.85 -22.16 -12.32
N TRP A 249 9.34 -23.32 -12.75
CA TRP A 249 8.00 -23.41 -13.35
C TRP A 249 6.85 -23.12 -12.38
N LEU A 250 6.98 -23.50 -11.11
CA LEU A 250 6.02 -23.10 -10.07
C LEU A 250 6.04 -21.58 -9.87
N SER A 251 7.22 -20.96 -9.90
CA SER A 251 7.36 -19.51 -9.86
C SER A 251 6.72 -18.85 -11.08
N GLU A 252 6.94 -19.36 -12.30
CA GLU A 252 6.26 -18.87 -13.51
C GLU A 252 4.73 -18.93 -13.37
N LEU A 253 4.22 -20.01 -12.77
CA LEU A 253 2.79 -20.21 -12.54
C LEU A 253 2.21 -19.20 -11.56
N VAL A 254 2.83 -19.02 -10.38
CA VAL A 254 2.38 -18.01 -9.42
C VAL A 254 2.49 -16.60 -9.97
N GLN A 255 3.52 -16.30 -10.75
CA GLN A 255 3.69 -14.98 -11.36
C GLN A 255 2.54 -14.62 -12.29
N VAL A 256 1.88 -15.57 -12.96
CA VAL A 256 0.71 -15.27 -13.81
C VAL A 256 -0.40 -14.54 -13.03
N TYR A 257 -0.58 -14.84 -11.76
CA TYR A 257 -1.54 -14.16 -10.89
C TYR A 257 -1.07 -12.74 -10.53
N ALA A 258 0.19 -12.63 -10.11
CA ALA A 258 0.73 -11.37 -9.62
C ALA A 258 0.89 -10.32 -10.74
N VAL A 259 1.40 -10.72 -11.91
CA VAL A 259 1.73 -9.81 -13.03
C VAL A 259 0.54 -9.16 -13.70
N LYS A 260 -0.70 -9.49 -13.30
CA LYS A 260 -1.91 -8.73 -13.67
C LYS A 260 -1.94 -7.34 -13.02
N HIS A 261 -1.22 -7.18 -11.92
CA HIS A 261 -1.05 -5.91 -11.20
C HIS A 261 0.25 -5.23 -11.64
N ARG A 262 0.36 -3.92 -11.44
CA ARG A 262 1.58 -3.19 -11.82
C ARG A 262 2.83 -3.74 -11.12
N PRO A 263 4.00 -3.77 -11.79
CA PRO A 263 5.23 -4.30 -11.21
C PRO A 263 5.63 -3.64 -9.88
N GLN A 264 5.43 -2.32 -9.75
CA GLN A 264 5.73 -1.59 -8.51
C GLN A 264 4.85 -2.07 -7.33
N ILE A 265 3.59 -2.40 -7.61
CA ILE A 265 2.65 -2.92 -6.61
C ILE A 265 3.07 -4.32 -6.20
N VAL A 266 3.35 -5.18 -7.18
CA VAL A 266 3.83 -6.55 -6.91
C VAL A 266 5.13 -6.51 -6.13
N ALA A 267 6.09 -5.65 -6.48
CA ALA A 267 7.33 -5.49 -5.74
C ALA A 267 7.07 -5.06 -4.28
N HIS A 268 6.13 -4.14 -4.05
CA HIS A 268 5.77 -3.74 -2.69
C HIS A 268 5.17 -4.89 -1.87
N VAL A 269 4.16 -5.58 -2.41
CA VAL A 269 3.49 -6.72 -1.75
C VAL A 269 4.50 -7.83 -1.45
N THR A 270 5.37 -8.13 -2.42
CA THR A 270 6.31 -9.24 -2.34
C THR A 270 7.58 -8.95 -1.54
N SER A 271 7.89 -7.68 -1.29
CA SER A 271 8.99 -7.28 -0.40
C SER A 271 8.78 -7.73 1.06
N LYS A 272 7.52 -7.86 1.49
CA LYS A 272 7.14 -8.26 2.85
C LYS A 272 6.83 -9.75 2.95
N LYS A 273 6.14 -10.29 1.94
CA LYS A 273 5.68 -11.68 1.88
C LYS A 273 6.08 -12.27 0.54
N PRO A 274 7.06 -13.18 0.45
CA PRO A 274 7.43 -13.77 -0.83
C PRO A 274 6.27 -14.56 -1.42
N LEU A 275 6.05 -14.46 -2.74
CA LEU A 275 4.98 -15.22 -3.43
C LEU A 275 5.13 -16.74 -3.26
N LEU A 276 6.36 -17.22 -3.08
CA LEU A 276 6.70 -18.60 -2.78
C LEU A 276 7.61 -18.64 -1.55
N HIS A 277 7.17 -19.32 -0.50
CA HIS A 277 8.04 -19.63 0.63
C HIS A 277 9.01 -20.75 0.22
N PRO A 278 10.32 -20.65 0.49
CA PRO A 278 11.33 -21.58 -0.01
C PRO A 278 11.18 -23.01 0.52
N THR A 279 10.49 -23.19 1.66
CA THR A 279 10.29 -24.49 2.32
C THR A 279 8.82 -24.85 2.57
N GLU A 280 7.92 -23.88 2.64
CA GLU A 280 6.52 -24.07 3.06
C GLU A 280 5.52 -23.75 1.95
N THR A 281 5.96 -23.89 0.70
CA THR A 281 5.06 -23.86 -0.46
C THR A 281 4.62 -25.28 -0.81
N PHE A 282 3.32 -25.46 -1.05
CA PHE A 282 2.72 -26.72 -1.46
C PHE A 282 1.90 -26.55 -2.73
N PHE A 283 2.05 -27.48 -3.68
CA PHE A 283 1.22 -27.58 -4.87
C PHE A 283 0.29 -28.78 -4.78
N ALA A 284 -1.01 -28.56 -4.99
CA ALA A 284 -2.01 -29.62 -5.04
C ALA A 284 -2.81 -29.55 -6.33
N TRP A 285 -3.21 -30.73 -6.84
CA TRP A 285 -4.01 -30.93 -8.03
C TRP A 285 -5.22 -31.80 -7.71
N ALA A 286 -6.33 -31.57 -8.39
CA ALA A 286 -7.47 -32.48 -8.41
C ALA A 286 -8.10 -32.52 -9.80
N GLY A 287 -8.63 -33.68 -10.19
CA GLY A 287 -9.29 -33.85 -11.48
C GLY A 287 -8.38 -34.42 -12.58
N GLY A 288 -8.80 -34.21 -13.82
CA GLY A 288 -8.16 -34.81 -14.98
C GLY A 288 -6.75 -34.28 -15.24
N LEU A 289 -5.95 -35.08 -15.95
CA LEU A 289 -4.50 -34.83 -16.15
C LEU A 289 -4.17 -34.36 -17.57
N LEU A 290 -5.20 -34.11 -18.38
CA LEU A 290 -5.10 -33.66 -19.76
C LEU A 290 -5.88 -32.35 -19.94
N PRO A 291 -5.49 -31.49 -20.90
CA PRO A 291 -6.32 -30.37 -21.32
C PRO A 291 -7.76 -30.81 -21.64
N ASP A 292 -8.71 -29.89 -21.51
CA ASP A 292 -10.15 -30.13 -21.76
C ASP A 292 -10.83 -31.14 -20.83
N THR A 293 -10.14 -31.58 -19.76
CA THR A 293 -10.75 -32.35 -18.67
C THR A 293 -10.93 -31.47 -17.44
N GLY A 294 -12.01 -31.70 -16.68
CA GLY A 294 -12.29 -30.90 -15.49
C GLY A 294 -11.17 -30.99 -14.47
N HIS A 295 -10.57 -29.85 -14.10
CA HIS A 295 -9.40 -29.82 -13.24
C HIS A 295 -9.40 -28.62 -12.28
N TYR A 296 -8.60 -28.78 -11.24
CA TYR A 296 -8.35 -27.79 -10.21
C TYR A 296 -6.90 -27.89 -9.75
N TYR A 297 -6.31 -26.75 -9.41
CA TYR A 297 -5.08 -26.74 -8.62
C TYR A 297 -5.10 -25.64 -7.58
N ARG A 298 -4.24 -25.81 -6.57
CA ARG A 298 -3.86 -24.74 -5.66
C ARG A 298 -2.37 -24.72 -5.37
N ILE A 299 -1.89 -23.51 -5.13
CA ILE A 299 -0.55 -23.23 -4.61
C ILE A 299 -0.74 -22.50 -3.30
N GLN A 300 -0.23 -23.10 -2.22
CA GLN A 300 -0.41 -22.60 -0.87
C GLN A 300 0.96 -22.32 -0.26
N THR A 301 1.14 -21.11 0.27
CA THR A 301 2.27 -20.71 1.12
C THR A 301 1.76 -20.43 2.54
N PRO A 302 2.62 -20.05 3.50
CA PRO A 302 2.16 -19.58 4.80
C PRO A 302 1.26 -18.32 4.72
N ASP A 303 1.46 -17.50 3.69
CA ASP A 303 0.81 -16.20 3.54
C ASP A 303 -0.27 -16.18 2.46
N PHE A 304 -0.04 -16.85 1.33
CA PHE A 304 -0.86 -16.75 0.14
C PHE A 304 -1.49 -18.06 -0.29
N LEU A 305 -2.64 -17.94 -0.92
CA LEU A 305 -3.34 -19.00 -1.61
C LEU A 305 -3.63 -18.56 -3.06
N PHE A 306 -3.23 -19.39 -4.01
CA PHE A 306 -3.59 -19.28 -5.41
C PHE A 306 -4.43 -20.49 -5.78
N GLU A 307 -5.62 -20.28 -6.36
CA GLU A 307 -6.47 -21.36 -6.85
C GLU A 307 -6.84 -21.17 -8.31
N TYR A 308 -7.13 -22.28 -8.96
CA TYR A 308 -7.69 -22.32 -10.31
C TYR A 308 -8.66 -23.49 -10.41
N ALA A 309 -9.84 -23.26 -10.96
CA ALA A 309 -10.83 -24.29 -11.27
C ALA A 309 -11.37 -24.08 -12.68
N ASN A 310 -11.45 -25.16 -13.46
CA ASN A 310 -12.18 -25.18 -14.73
C ASN A 310 -12.89 -26.54 -14.87
N THR A 311 -14.14 -26.59 -14.43
CA THR A 311 -14.92 -27.85 -14.39
C THR A 311 -16.35 -27.69 -14.89
N GLN A 312 -16.87 -26.47 -14.95
CA GLN A 312 -18.24 -26.20 -15.34
C GLN A 312 -18.35 -25.94 -16.85
N ASN A 313 -19.57 -25.99 -17.40
CA ASN A 313 -19.87 -25.69 -18.79
C ASN A 313 -18.96 -26.41 -19.81
N ASN A 314 -18.74 -27.71 -19.62
CA ASN A 314 -17.82 -28.53 -20.44
C ASN A 314 -16.39 -27.99 -20.44
N VAL A 315 -15.85 -27.67 -19.25
CA VAL A 315 -14.48 -27.16 -19.06
C VAL A 315 -14.27 -25.83 -19.78
N ASN A 316 -15.31 -24.99 -19.75
CA ASN A 316 -15.32 -23.68 -20.39
C ASN A 316 -15.78 -22.56 -19.46
N HIS A 317 -15.61 -22.76 -18.16
CA HIS A 317 -15.94 -21.80 -17.11
C HIS A 317 -14.84 -21.85 -16.07
N VAL A 318 -13.94 -20.89 -16.20
CA VAL A 318 -12.71 -20.81 -15.43
C VAL A 318 -12.86 -19.82 -14.29
N HIS A 319 -12.36 -20.17 -13.12
CA HIS A 319 -12.15 -19.28 -11.98
C HIS A 319 -10.70 -19.38 -11.49
N ALA A 320 -10.09 -18.23 -11.24
CA ALA A 320 -8.73 -18.10 -10.75
C ALA A 320 -8.70 -17.00 -9.68
N VAL A 321 -8.09 -17.29 -8.53
CA VAL A 321 -8.04 -16.33 -7.42
C VAL A 321 -6.68 -16.30 -6.73
N TRP A 322 -6.27 -15.11 -6.33
CA TRP A 322 -5.17 -14.87 -5.39
C TRP A 322 -5.72 -14.28 -4.10
N ARG A 323 -5.42 -14.95 -2.98
CA ARG A 323 -5.83 -14.60 -1.62
C ARG A 323 -4.62 -14.45 -0.72
N ASP A 324 -4.73 -13.60 0.29
CA ASP A 324 -3.84 -13.55 1.45
C ASP A 324 -4.59 -14.03 2.70
N PHE A 325 -4.10 -15.10 3.33
CA PHE A 325 -4.78 -15.77 4.44
C PHE A 325 -5.11 -14.81 5.59
N LYS A 326 -4.26 -13.80 5.83
CA LYS A 326 -4.42 -12.81 6.91
C LYS A 326 -4.60 -11.38 6.40
N GLY A 327 -4.11 -11.09 5.19
CA GLY A 327 -3.97 -9.75 4.63
C GLY A 327 -4.94 -9.40 3.50
N ASP A 328 -5.92 -10.26 3.20
CA ASP A 328 -7.06 -9.86 2.34
C ASP A 328 -7.65 -8.53 2.86
N PHE A 329 -7.91 -7.60 1.95
CA PHE A 329 -8.32 -6.22 2.24
C PHE A 329 -7.33 -5.41 3.11
N GLY A 330 -6.07 -5.83 3.17
CA GLY A 330 -5.01 -5.20 3.95
C GLY A 330 -5.22 -5.30 5.47
N ARG A 331 -5.94 -6.32 5.97
CA ARG A 331 -6.29 -6.45 7.40
C ARG A 331 -5.10 -6.52 8.35
N ASP A 332 -4.10 -7.32 8.03
CA ASP A 332 -2.88 -7.46 8.83
C ASP A 332 -2.10 -6.14 8.93
N LEU A 333 -2.02 -5.41 7.83
CA LEU A 333 -1.33 -4.13 7.73
C LEU A 333 -2.15 -3.01 8.39
N LEU A 334 -3.48 -3.10 8.34
CA LEU A 334 -4.36 -2.25 9.14
C LEU A 334 -4.18 -2.56 10.61
N ALA A 335 -4.14 -3.82 11.02
CA ALA A 335 -3.88 -4.19 12.41
C ALA A 335 -2.53 -3.66 12.89
N GLN A 336 -1.48 -3.76 12.06
CA GLN A 336 -0.18 -3.15 12.32
C GLN A 336 -0.29 -1.62 12.43
N HIS A 337 -0.92 -0.96 11.47
CA HIS A 337 -1.13 0.49 11.50
C HIS A 337 -1.88 0.93 12.76
N TYR A 338 -2.95 0.22 13.12
CA TYR A 338 -3.69 0.48 14.36
C TYR A 338 -2.83 0.21 15.60
N ALA A 339 -2.01 -0.84 15.62
CA ALA A 339 -1.10 -1.12 16.73
C ALA A 339 -0.03 -0.02 16.89
N GLU A 340 0.53 0.47 15.78
CA GLU A 340 1.63 1.42 15.75
C GLU A 340 1.20 2.88 15.94
N HIS A 341 -0.01 3.23 15.46
CA HIS A 341 -0.50 4.60 15.37
C HIS A 341 -1.81 4.87 16.15
N HIS A 342 -2.54 3.83 16.58
CA HIS A 342 -3.86 3.98 17.22
C HIS A 342 -4.10 3.10 18.46
N SER A 343 -3.10 2.37 18.94
CA SER A 343 -3.25 1.58 20.16
C SER A 343 -3.42 2.53 21.34
N LYS A 344 -4.54 2.39 22.05
CA LYS A 344 -4.83 3.17 23.26
C LYS A 344 -3.97 2.76 24.48
N ASP A 345 -3.18 1.68 24.37
CA ASP A 345 -2.51 1.02 25.50
C ASP A 345 -0.96 0.94 25.42
N THR A 346 -0.30 1.59 24.46
CA THR A 346 1.19 1.56 24.41
C THR A 346 1.86 2.67 25.21
N GLY A 347 1.07 3.55 25.85
CA GLY A 347 1.54 4.76 26.53
C GLY A 347 1.95 5.90 25.56
N TRP A 348 1.76 5.71 24.25
CA TRP A 348 2.04 6.73 23.23
C TRP A 348 0.81 7.63 23.03
N LEU A 349 0.99 8.92 23.26
CA LEU A 349 0.02 9.98 23.00
C LEU A 349 0.25 10.53 21.58
N SER A 350 -0.79 10.52 20.74
CA SER A 350 -0.74 11.29 19.48
C SER A 350 -0.81 12.78 19.78
N MET A 351 0.12 13.53 19.20
CA MET A 351 0.20 14.99 19.32
C MET A 351 -0.49 15.70 18.16
N PHE A 352 -0.89 14.98 17.10
CA PHE A 352 -1.50 15.56 15.90
C PHE A 352 -2.61 14.64 15.37
N ASP A 353 -3.78 15.22 15.08
CA ASP A 353 -4.97 14.49 14.64
C ASP A 353 -5.03 14.24 13.12
N GLY A 354 -4.04 14.74 12.36
CA GLY A 354 -3.99 14.68 10.91
C GLY A 354 -4.89 15.69 10.19
N LYS A 355 -5.60 16.55 10.92
CA LYS A 355 -6.67 17.41 10.37
C LYS A 355 -6.57 18.86 10.80
N THR A 356 -6.15 19.12 12.04
CA THR A 356 -6.16 20.45 12.64
C THR A 356 -4.92 20.67 13.49
N LEU A 357 -4.57 21.93 13.73
CA LEU A 357 -3.53 22.30 14.69
C LEU A 357 -4.07 22.35 16.12
N LYS A 358 -5.16 21.62 16.44
CA LYS A 358 -5.71 21.60 17.78
C LYS A 358 -4.68 21.07 18.77
N GLY A 359 -4.46 21.82 19.84
CA GLY A 359 -3.41 21.53 20.82
C GLY A 359 -2.04 22.09 20.44
N TRP A 360 -1.94 22.88 19.38
CA TRP A 360 -0.73 23.61 19.01
C TRP A 360 -1.00 25.12 18.97
N LYS A 361 0.02 25.92 19.32
CA LYS A 361 -0.04 27.39 19.31
C LYS A 361 1.23 27.94 18.68
N ALA A 362 1.11 28.70 17.59
CA ALA A 362 2.21 29.45 17.03
C ALA A 362 2.54 30.64 17.94
N ASN A 363 3.82 30.97 18.09
CA ASN A 363 4.21 32.17 18.83
C ASN A 363 4.14 33.44 17.97
N GLU A 364 4.60 33.33 16.73
CA GLU A 364 4.69 34.41 15.75
C GLU A 364 4.06 33.95 14.42
N ASN A 365 3.86 34.84 13.44
CA ASN A 365 3.50 34.49 12.05
C ASN A 365 2.52 33.30 11.92
N GLU A 366 1.30 33.40 12.45
CA GLU A 366 0.39 32.25 12.64
C GLU A 366 0.12 31.42 11.37
N ASN A 367 0.24 32.04 10.19
CA ASN A 367 0.07 31.38 8.89
C ASN A 367 1.29 30.55 8.43
N SER A 368 2.36 30.50 9.22
CA SER A 368 3.59 29.73 8.93
C SER A 368 3.39 28.22 8.99
N PHE A 369 2.31 27.80 9.65
CA PHE A 369 1.96 26.39 9.80
C PHE A 369 0.56 26.16 9.25
N SER A 370 0.44 25.15 8.40
CA SER A 370 -0.85 24.72 7.84
C SER A 370 -1.00 23.22 7.92
N VAL A 371 -2.24 22.72 7.82
CA VAL A 371 -2.49 21.29 7.68
C VAL A 371 -2.83 20.98 6.22
N LYS A 372 -2.03 20.12 5.58
CA LYS A 372 -2.26 19.69 4.20
C LYS A 372 -1.97 18.21 4.08
N ASN A 373 -2.91 17.45 3.50
CA ASN A 373 -2.77 16.00 3.24
C ASN A 373 -2.30 15.21 4.46
N GLY A 374 -2.91 15.44 5.63
CA GLY A 374 -2.53 14.72 6.85
C GLY A 374 -1.20 15.12 7.47
N CYS A 375 -0.60 16.23 7.04
CA CYS A 375 0.69 16.72 7.52
C CYS A 375 0.57 18.14 8.10
N ILE A 376 1.35 18.42 9.14
CA ILE A 376 1.70 19.80 9.51
C ILE A 376 2.78 20.24 8.53
N VAL A 377 2.50 21.30 7.77
CA VAL A 377 3.45 21.92 6.84
C VAL A 377 4.00 23.16 7.49
N ALA A 378 5.30 23.16 7.80
CA ALA A 378 6.06 24.33 8.22
C ALA A 378 6.61 25.03 6.98
N ASN A 379 6.04 26.18 6.63
CA ASN A 379 6.53 27.05 5.58
C ASN A 379 6.30 28.50 6.03
N ALA A 380 7.36 29.10 6.55
CA ALA A 380 7.25 30.34 7.30
C ALA A 380 7.88 31.49 6.51
N PRO A 381 7.27 32.68 6.44
CA PRO A 381 7.90 33.87 5.84
C PRO A 381 9.10 34.39 6.66
N GLY A 382 9.39 33.77 7.79
CA GLY A 382 10.48 34.05 8.70
C GLY A 382 10.35 33.16 9.93
N ARG A 383 11.25 33.35 10.91
CA ARG A 383 11.26 32.53 12.12
C ARG A 383 9.88 32.47 12.79
N CYS A 384 9.44 31.26 13.11
CA CYS A 384 8.25 30.98 13.90
C CYS A 384 8.39 29.60 14.57
N HIS A 385 7.72 29.39 15.68
CA HIS A 385 7.65 28.11 16.35
C HIS A 385 6.21 27.75 16.72
N LEU A 386 5.81 26.53 16.40
CA LEU A 386 4.52 25.95 16.74
C LEU A 386 4.69 25.10 18.00
N PHE A 387 4.21 25.59 19.14
CA PHE A 387 4.36 24.95 20.44
C PHE A 387 3.19 24.00 20.74
N TYR A 388 3.51 22.81 21.24
CA TYR A 388 2.49 21.88 21.72
C TYR A 388 1.96 22.32 23.08
N GLN A 389 0.64 22.39 23.22
CA GLN A 389 -0.04 22.77 24.45
C GLN A 389 -0.31 21.52 25.30
N THR A 390 0.39 21.43 26.42
CA THR A 390 0.19 20.37 27.42
C THR A 390 -0.04 20.96 28.80
N LYS A 391 -0.93 20.35 29.58
CA LYS A 391 -1.13 20.71 31.00
C LYS A 391 -0.03 20.15 31.91
N LYS A 392 0.59 19.04 31.51
CA LYS A 392 1.66 18.36 32.26
C LYS A 392 2.96 18.43 31.44
N PRO A 393 4.04 19.02 31.93
CA PRO A 393 5.31 19.04 31.21
C PRO A 393 5.87 17.62 31.06
N PHE A 394 6.64 17.38 30.01
CA PHE A 394 7.36 16.15 29.71
C PHE A 394 8.76 16.23 30.30
N LYS A 395 9.10 15.26 31.14
CA LYS A 395 10.43 15.10 31.76
C LYS A 395 11.19 13.98 31.06
N ASN A 396 10.85 12.73 31.35
CA ASN A 396 11.36 11.57 30.62
C ASN A 396 10.36 11.15 29.56
N PHE A 397 10.82 10.92 28.33
CA PHE A 397 9.94 10.57 27.23
C PHE A 397 10.67 9.88 26.07
N GLU A 398 9.87 9.25 25.23
CA GLU A 398 10.21 8.96 23.84
C GLU A 398 9.31 9.78 22.94
N PHE A 399 9.86 10.35 21.88
CA PHE A 399 9.14 11.10 20.84
C PHE A 399 9.47 10.47 19.49
N LYS A 400 8.46 10.32 18.64
CA LYS A 400 8.63 9.86 17.26
C LYS A 400 7.79 10.72 16.31
N ALA A 401 8.32 11.02 15.15
CA ALA A 401 7.62 11.67 14.05
C ALA A 401 8.11 11.12 12.71
N GLU A 402 7.25 11.16 11.70
CA GLU A 402 7.70 11.10 10.30
C GLU A 402 7.91 12.52 9.79
N VAL A 403 9.05 12.73 9.15
CA VAL A 403 9.48 14.05 8.67
C VAL A 403 9.91 13.94 7.21
N MET A 404 9.59 14.94 6.42
CA MET A 404 10.07 15.10 5.05
C MET A 404 10.51 16.55 4.85
N THR A 405 11.73 16.74 4.37
CA THR A 405 12.27 18.05 4.00
C THR A 405 12.16 18.22 2.48
N LEU A 406 11.82 19.42 2.01
CA LEU A 406 12.11 19.78 0.62
C LEU A 406 13.58 20.21 0.49
N PRO A 407 14.17 20.17 -0.72
CA PRO A 407 15.54 20.63 -0.94
C PRO A 407 15.78 22.02 -0.37
N HIS A 408 16.94 22.20 0.27
CA HIS A 408 17.33 23.45 0.92
C HIS A 408 16.33 23.97 1.97
N SER A 409 15.69 23.07 2.72
CA SER A 409 14.82 23.44 3.85
C SER A 409 15.48 23.25 5.20
N ASN A 410 15.19 24.18 6.13
CA ASN A 410 15.61 24.12 7.52
C ASN A 410 14.41 24.17 8.47
N ALA A 411 14.45 23.34 9.49
CA ALA A 411 13.52 23.30 10.60
C ALA A 411 14.19 22.62 11.82
N GLY A 412 13.41 22.40 12.86
CA GLY A 412 13.85 21.75 14.08
C GLY A 412 12.67 21.27 14.93
N VAL A 413 12.93 20.24 15.73
CA VAL A 413 12.03 19.78 16.79
C VAL A 413 12.63 20.14 18.14
N TYR A 414 12.03 21.10 18.81
CA TYR A 414 12.43 21.51 20.15
C TYR A 414 11.79 20.61 21.20
N PHE A 415 12.52 20.32 22.27
CA PHE A 415 12.05 19.55 23.41
C PHE A 415 12.59 20.11 24.73
N HIS A 416 11.92 19.78 25.85
CA HIS A 416 12.12 20.46 27.15
C HIS A 416 11.99 21.98 27.04
N THR A 417 11.25 22.47 26.05
CA THR A 417 11.06 23.90 25.83
C THR A 417 9.79 24.38 26.53
N ARG A 418 9.50 25.68 26.45
CA ARG A 418 8.27 26.28 27.00
C ARG A 418 7.79 27.35 26.05
N PHE A 419 6.47 27.57 26.03
CA PHE A 419 5.89 28.62 25.21
C PHE A 419 6.53 29.97 25.55
N GLN A 420 6.87 30.72 24.52
CA GLN A 420 7.33 32.10 24.57
C GLN A 420 6.71 32.85 23.41
N ASP A 421 6.31 34.11 23.62
CA ASP A 421 5.57 34.86 22.61
C ASP A 421 6.43 35.25 21.40
N GLU A 422 7.72 35.45 21.58
CA GLU A 422 8.64 35.90 20.54
C GLU A 422 10.01 35.25 20.68
N GLY A 423 10.81 35.28 19.63
CA GLY A 423 12.20 34.86 19.70
C GLY A 423 12.44 33.39 19.34
N TRP A 424 13.72 33.00 19.38
CA TRP A 424 14.12 31.60 19.37
C TRP A 424 13.86 30.96 20.74
N PRO A 425 13.35 29.72 20.81
CA PRO A 425 13.17 29.00 22.06
C PRO A 425 14.46 28.98 22.88
N LYS A 426 14.50 29.72 23.99
CA LYS A 426 15.70 29.78 24.85
C LYS A 426 15.84 28.52 25.72
N ALA A 427 14.72 27.90 26.03
CA ALA A 427 14.59 26.75 26.90
C ALA A 427 14.77 25.43 26.15
N GLY A 428 15.41 24.46 26.82
CA GLY A 428 15.54 23.10 26.32
C GLY A 428 16.56 22.98 25.19
N PHE A 429 16.28 22.07 24.26
CA PHE A 429 17.17 21.72 23.15
C PHE A 429 16.40 21.66 21.84
N GLU A 430 17.16 21.73 20.75
CA GLU A 430 16.69 21.53 19.39
C GLU A 430 17.28 20.24 18.83
N CYS A 431 16.41 19.38 18.32
CA CYS A 431 16.78 18.30 17.43
C CYS A 431 16.68 18.83 15.99
N GLN A 432 17.81 18.96 15.32
CA GLN A 432 17.90 19.62 14.01
C GLN A 432 17.12 18.85 12.93
N VAL A 433 16.56 19.57 11.96
CA VAL A 433 15.90 19.01 10.77
C VAL A 433 16.36 19.76 9.52
N ASN A 434 17.40 19.24 8.86
CA ASN A 434 17.75 19.61 7.49
C ASN A 434 18.69 18.56 6.88
N ASN A 435 18.58 18.33 5.56
CA ASN A 435 19.47 17.42 4.84
C ASN A 435 20.40 18.19 3.87
N THR A 436 19.86 19.05 3.01
CA THR A 436 20.65 19.83 2.02
C THR A 436 20.68 21.34 2.25
N TYR A 437 20.21 21.82 3.41
CA TYR A 437 20.37 23.23 3.78
C TYR A 437 21.85 23.58 3.98
N HIS A 438 22.18 24.86 3.90
CA HIS A 438 23.58 25.32 3.99
C HIS A 438 24.17 25.25 5.41
N ASP A 439 23.34 25.12 6.45
CA ASP A 439 23.83 24.82 7.81
C ASP A 439 24.55 23.46 7.79
N PRO A 440 25.81 23.38 8.24
CA PRO A 440 26.55 22.12 8.26
C PRO A 440 25.95 21.07 9.22
N LYS A 441 25.18 21.48 10.24
CA LYS A 441 24.58 20.57 11.21
C LYS A 441 23.30 19.99 10.64
N LYS A 442 23.26 18.67 10.48
CA LYS A 442 22.22 17.93 9.78
C LYS A 442 21.18 17.33 10.71
N THR A 443 20.14 16.77 10.10
CA THR A 443 19.01 16.11 10.78
C THR A 443 19.46 15.22 11.92
N ALA A 444 18.72 15.29 13.04
CA ALA A 444 18.94 14.57 14.28
C ALA A 444 20.19 14.97 15.10
N SER A 445 20.89 16.05 14.73
CA SER A 445 21.83 16.71 15.66
C SER A 445 21.10 17.19 16.91
N ILE A 446 21.72 17.06 18.09
CA ILE A 446 21.33 17.83 19.28
C ILE A 446 22.03 19.18 19.12
N TYR A 447 21.33 20.18 18.58
CA TYR A 447 21.94 21.34 17.95
C TYR A 447 22.92 22.09 18.87
N GLY A 448 24.20 22.11 18.49
CA GLY A 448 25.27 22.74 19.26
C GLY A 448 25.65 22.00 20.54
N VAL A 449 25.34 20.70 20.63
CA VAL A 449 25.78 19.78 21.69
C VAL A 449 26.46 18.56 21.05
N ILE A 450 25.73 17.82 20.21
CA ILE A 450 26.25 16.74 19.36
C ILE A 450 25.75 16.99 17.94
N ASP A 451 26.67 17.40 17.07
CA ASP A 451 26.37 17.78 15.70
C ASP A 451 26.68 16.63 14.73
N CYS A 452 25.69 16.24 13.94
CA CYS A 452 25.85 15.38 12.79
C CYS A 452 26.18 16.25 11.57
N LEU A 453 27.27 15.97 10.86
CA LEU A 453 27.70 16.78 9.72
C LEU A 453 27.37 16.16 8.35
N GLU A 454 26.90 14.91 8.36
CA GLU A 454 26.47 14.18 7.17
C GLU A 454 24.95 13.95 7.24
N ALA A 455 24.24 14.15 6.13
CA ALA A 455 22.80 14.00 6.13
C ALA A 455 22.41 12.51 6.28
N PRO A 456 21.68 12.11 7.34
CA PRO A 456 21.29 10.72 7.54
C PRO A 456 20.05 10.31 6.70
N ALA A 457 19.46 11.25 5.98
CA ALA A 457 18.29 11.09 5.12
C ALA A 457 18.39 12.02 3.90
N ASN A 458 17.58 11.73 2.88
CA ASN A 458 17.46 12.56 1.69
C ASN A 458 16.28 13.53 1.80
N ASP A 459 16.31 14.62 1.03
CA ASP A 459 15.10 15.42 0.79
C ASP A 459 14.10 14.66 -0.08
N ASP A 460 12.85 15.12 -0.09
CA ASP A 460 11.72 14.53 -0.82
C ASP A 460 11.40 13.07 -0.45
N GLU A 461 12.00 12.56 0.64
CA GLU A 461 11.76 11.25 1.21
C GLU A 461 11.29 11.36 2.67
N TRP A 462 10.30 10.54 3.04
CA TRP A 462 9.88 10.42 4.43
C TRP A 462 10.91 9.61 5.23
N PHE A 463 11.38 10.17 6.34
CA PHE A 463 12.20 9.47 7.32
C PHE A 463 11.57 9.55 8.71
N THR A 464 11.87 8.55 9.55
CA THR A 464 11.44 8.56 10.95
C THR A 464 12.49 9.30 11.77
N LEU A 465 12.06 10.33 12.50
CA LEU A 465 12.85 11.02 13.52
C LEU A 465 12.42 10.54 14.90
N TYR A 466 13.38 10.14 15.72
CA TYR A 466 13.14 9.68 17.09
C TYR A 466 14.02 10.45 18.07
N ILE A 467 13.45 10.81 19.22
CA ILE A 467 14.15 11.47 20.34
C ILE A 467 13.76 10.74 21.62
N LYS A 468 14.72 10.23 22.37
CA LYS A 468 14.51 9.70 23.73
C LYS A 468 15.24 10.59 24.72
N VAL A 469 14.55 10.97 25.79
CA VAL A 469 15.13 11.62 26.96
C VAL A 469 14.81 10.77 28.19
N ASP A 470 15.85 10.33 28.89
CA ASP A 470 15.77 9.43 30.03
C ASP A 470 16.72 9.92 31.13
N GLY A 471 16.17 10.69 32.07
CA GLY A 471 16.95 11.44 33.05
C GLY A 471 17.82 12.50 32.37
N ASN A 472 19.14 12.31 32.43
CA ASN A 472 20.12 13.19 31.80
C ASN A 472 20.66 12.64 30.47
N HIS A 473 20.10 11.54 29.95
CA HIS A 473 20.53 10.89 28.72
C HIS A 473 19.60 11.21 27.55
N VAL A 474 20.16 11.56 26.40
CA VAL A 474 19.45 11.89 25.17
C VAL A 474 19.96 11.03 24.03
N ILE A 475 19.03 10.37 23.31
CA ILE A 475 19.33 9.66 22.07
C ILE A 475 18.46 10.23 20.95
N THR A 476 19.06 10.53 19.80
CA THR A 476 18.34 10.83 18.57
C THR A 476 18.60 9.74 17.51
N LYS A 477 17.58 9.43 16.70
CA LYS A 477 17.71 8.46 15.62
C LYS A 477 17.02 8.94 14.35
N VAL A 478 17.54 8.47 13.21
CA VAL A 478 16.90 8.56 11.90
C VAL A 478 16.77 7.16 11.33
N ASN A 479 15.55 6.75 10.98
CA ASN A 479 15.26 5.40 10.45
C ASN A 479 15.91 4.30 11.31
N ASP A 480 15.68 4.38 12.63
CA ASP A 480 16.21 3.50 13.69
C ASP A 480 17.74 3.49 13.88
N LYS A 481 18.50 4.23 13.09
CA LYS A 481 19.94 4.42 13.28
C LYS A 481 20.22 5.57 14.22
N ILE A 482 21.04 5.33 15.25
CA ILE A 482 21.47 6.36 16.20
C ILE A 482 22.30 7.42 15.46
N VAL A 483 21.94 8.68 15.67
CA VAL A 483 22.66 9.85 15.13
C VAL A 483 23.39 10.59 16.24
N ALA A 484 22.73 10.83 17.37
CA ALA A 484 23.36 11.36 18.57
C ALA A 484 23.01 10.50 19.79
N ASP A 485 23.99 10.33 20.67
CA ASP A 485 23.87 9.68 21.97
C ASP A 485 24.69 10.51 22.96
N TRP A 486 24.02 11.18 23.90
CA TRP A 486 24.64 12.17 24.76
C TRP A 486 24.08 12.13 26.17
N THR A 487 24.97 12.16 27.15
CA THR A 487 24.60 12.31 28.56
C THR A 487 25.02 13.70 29.05
N GLN A 488 24.08 14.47 29.59
CA GLN A 488 24.38 15.78 30.16
C GLN A 488 25.32 15.64 31.37
N PRO A 489 26.51 16.28 31.33
CA PRO A 489 27.43 16.29 32.46
C PRO A 489 26.82 16.93 33.71
N ALA A 490 27.23 16.47 34.89
CA ALA A 490 26.72 16.97 36.16
C ALA A 490 27.05 18.46 36.41
N ASP A 491 28.15 18.95 35.83
CA ASP A 491 28.62 20.33 35.93
C ASP A 491 28.15 21.22 34.76
N TRP A 492 27.33 20.69 33.85
CA TRP A 492 26.83 21.41 32.68
C TRP A 492 26.13 22.72 33.08
N LYS A 493 26.52 23.82 32.44
CA LYS A 493 26.01 25.15 32.73
C LYS A 493 25.14 25.65 31.59
N LYS A 494 24.10 26.41 31.96
CA LYS A 494 23.26 27.09 30.98
C LYS A 494 24.09 28.04 30.11
N GLY A 495 23.86 28.01 28.80
CA GLY A 495 24.48 28.96 27.89
C GLY A 495 23.92 30.37 28.06
N ALA A 496 24.69 31.38 27.63
CA ALA A 496 24.29 32.79 27.76
C ALA A 496 23.06 33.14 26.90
N ASN A 497 22.96 32.58 25.69
CA ASN A 497 21.87 32.87 24.74
C ASN A 497 20.81 31.76 24.68
N PHE A 498 21.21 30.51 24.94
CA PHE A 498 20.36 29.33 24.95
C PHE A 498 20.67 28.49 26.18
N GLU A 499 19.65 28.12 26.95
CA GLU A 499 19.81 27.44 28.23
C GLU A 499 20.44 26.05 28.02
N ARG A 500 19.96 25.26 27.04
CA ARG A 500 20.47 23.91 26.73
C ARG A 500 20.69 23.06 27.98
N ILE A 501 19.68 23.01 28.83
CA ILE A 501 19.70 22.22 30.06
C ILE A 501 18.47 21.31 30.10
N LEU A 502 18.69 20.04 30.44
CA LEU A 502 17.61 19.07 30.59
C LEU A 502 16.81 19.39 31.85
N GLY A 503 15.51 19.19 31.76
CA GLY A 503 14.57 19.46 32.84
C GLY A 503 13.21 18.88 32.48
N GLU A 504 12.22 19.74 32.35
CA GLU A 504 10.90 19.37 31.88
C GLU A 504 10.31 20.49 31.01
N GLY A 505 9.44 20.13 30.08
CA GLY A 505 8.82 21.13 29.21
C GLY A 505 7.85 20.55 28.20
N THR A 506 7.64 21.26 27.10
CA THR A 506 6.86 20.84 25.95
C THR A 506 7.75 20.70 24.71
N PHE A 507 7.12 20.49 23.57
CA PHE A 507 7.74 20.45 22.26
C PHE A 507 7.38 21.68 21.44
N ALA A 508 8.23 22.03 20.48
CA ALA A 508 7.89 22.97 19.42
C ALA A 508 8.43 22.53 18.06
N LEU A 509 7.70 22.81 16.99
CA LEU A 509 8.19 22.66 15.61
C LEU A 509 8.62 24.03 15.10
N GLN A 510 9.74 24.10 14.40
CA GLN A 510 10.24 25.35 13.85
C GLN A 510 9.82 25.54 12.39
N GLY A 511 9.41 26.76 12.07
CA GLY A 511 9.44 27.31 10.72
C GLY A 511 10.58 28.33 10.67
N HIS A 512 11.52 28.16 9.75
CA HIS A 512 12.81 28.86 9.81
C HIS A 512 12.84 30.11 8.93
N ASP A 513 12.68 29.96 7.61
CA ASP A 513 12.81 31.03 6.62
C ASP A 513 11.91 30.81 5.39
N PRO A 514 11.70 31.83 4.53
CA PRO A 514 10.82 31.76 3.37
C PRO A 514 11.11 30.62 2.38
N GLY A 515 12.35 30.16 2.29
CA GLY A 515 12.76 29.12 1.35
C GLY A 515 12.50 27.71 1.88
N SER A 516 12.26 27.58 3.19
CA SER A 516 12.15 26.29 3.86
C SER A 516 10.72 25.76 3.86
N THR A 517 10.57 24.49 3.46
CA THR A 517 9.33 23.73 3.60
C THR A 517 9.63 22.36 4.19
N VAL A 518 9.06 22.09 5.36
CA VAL A 518 9.19 20.80 6.05
C VAL A 518 7.82 20.29 6.44
N LEU A 519 7.60 19.00 6.22
CA LEU A 519 6.34 18.32 6.51
C LEU A 519 6.54 17.36 7.68
N PHE A 520 5.62 17.40 8.64
CA PHE A 520 5.58 16.51 9.80
C PHE A 520 4.26 15.75 9.82
N ARG A 521 4.31 14.45 10.06
CA ARG A 521 3.12 13.62 10.34
C ARG A 521 3.46 12.55 11.37
N ASN A 522 2.44 11.85 11.86
CA ASN A 522 2.62 10.75 12.81
C ASN A 522 3.43 11.17 14.05
N LEU A 523 3.11 12.32 14.65
CA LEU A 523 3.79 12.84 15.85
C LEU A 523 3.24 12.16 17.10
N PHE A 524 4.07 11.39 17.79
CA PHE A 524 3.71 10.72 19.03
C PHE A 524 4.73 10.97 20.13
N VAL A 525 4.26 11.01 21.36
CA VAL A 525 5.11 11.07 22.56
C VAL A 525 4.65 10.06 23.59
N LYS A 526 5.59 9.33 24.19
CA LYS A 526 5.35 8.42 25.30
C LYS A 526 6.11 8.92 26.51
N ARG A 527 5.42 9.07 27.64
CA ARG A 527 6.07 9.40 28.92
C ARG A 527 6.80 8.16 29.44
N LEU A 528 8.02 8.37 29.92
CA LEU A 528 8.78 7.38 30.66
C LEU A 528 8.66 7.66 32.17
N PRO A 529 8.91 6.66 33.03
CA PRO A 529 8.88 6.81 34.49
C PRO A 529 9.70 8.00 35.01
#